data_AF-A0A2S6VFB5-F1
#
_entry.id   AF-A0A2S6VFB5-F1
#
_cell.length_a   1.000
_cell.length_b   1.000
_cell.length_c   1.000
_cell.angle_alpha   90.00
_cell.angle_beta   90.00
_cell.angle_gamma   90.00
#
_symmetry.space_group_name_H-M   'P 1'
#
loop_
_entity.id
_entity.type
_entity.pdbx_description
1 polymer ?
#
loop_
_entity_poly.entity_id
_entity_poly.type
_entity_poly.pdbx_seq_one_letter_code
_entity_poly.pdbx_strand_id
1 'polypeptide(L)'
;MSRIRQLAGTLCMVMVLHSTSAIAFFAAPKAIAQTPPTTLSTSDAIQQVVAAGLMNNYADGQFHPERFMSRAELASILVKAFALDTRAAATQENLVEVQDVPASHWAFNNIQTVLKTGIMRGYRGNMFFPNQRVNRAEAFAIFAQAYGVYQFPDDTVAEILTPYPDAASVPTWARRSLATALNEGFVNIDAQGNIRPLQPVTRGDMAYALSRYLARQQQPGV
;
A
#
# COMPACT_ATOMS: atom_id res chain seq x y z
N MET A 1 -17.44 -47.60 -76.10
CA MET A 1 -17.95 -46.63 -75.09
C MET A 1 -17.08 -45.38 -75.16
N SER A 2 -17.64 -44.28 -75.65
CA SER A 2 -16.93 -43.07 -76.09
C SER A 2 -17.77 -41.84 -75.75
N ARG A 3 -17.10 -40.72 -75.41
CA ARG A 3 -17.59 -39.31 -75.44
C ARG A 3 -18.59 -38.92 -74.32
N ILE A 4 -18.70 -37.70 -73.79
CA ILE A 4 -18.05 -36.37 -73.93
C ILE A 4 -18.75 -35.42 -72.91
N ARG A 5 -18.01 -34.41 -72.39
CA ARG A 5 -18.43 -33.07 -71.87
C ARG A 5 -19.50 -32.96 -70.75
N GLN A 6 -19.26 -32.10 -69.76
CA GLN A 6 -19.64 -30.67 -69.78
C GLN A 6 -19.10 -29.90 -68.55
N LEU A 7 -18.81 -28.61 -68.77
CA LEU A 7 -18.37 -27.61 -67.80
C LEU A 7 -19.52 -27.09 -66.92
N ALA A 8 -19.24 -26.82 -65.66
CA ALA A 8 -19.79 -25.71 -64.84
C ALA A 8 -18.88 -25.63 -63.61
N GLY A 9 -18.18 -24.53 -63.31
CA GLY A 9 -18.72 -23.19 -63.18
C GLY A 9 -19.02 -22.92 -61.71
N THR A 10 -17.98 -22.76 -60.88
CA THR A 10 -18.18 -22.17 -59.55
C THR A 10 -16.94 -21.36 -59.15
N LEU A 11 -17.05 -20.07 -59.40
CA LEU A 11 -16.20 -19.00 -58.91
C LEU A 11 -16.43 -18.89 -57.38
N CYS A 12 -15.55 -19.48 -56.57
CA CYS A 12 -15.59 -19.26 -55.12
C CYS A 12 -14.60 -18.14 -54.78
N MET A 13 -15.13 -16.91 -54.70
CA MET A 13 -14.43 -15.72 -54.21
C MET A 13 -14.05 -15.94 -52.75
N VAL A 14 -12.78 -16.23 -52.47
CA VAL A 14 -12.25 -16.28 -51.10
C VAL A 14 -11.99 -14.84 -50.65
N MET A 15 -12.99 -14.22 -50.01
CA MET A 15 -12.77 -13.00 -49.22
C MET A 15 -12.00 -13.38 -47.96
N VAL A 16 -10.69 -13.13 -47.95
CA VAL A 16 -9.89 -13.18 -46.72
C VAL A 16 -10.19 -11.92 -45.91
N LEU A 17 -11.16 -12.02 -44.99
CA LEU A 17 -11.38 -11.05 -43.93
C LEU A 17 -10.14 -11.03 -43.03
N HIS A 18 -9.21 -10.13 -43.30
CA HIS A 18 -8.14 -9.83 -42.37
C HIS A 18 -8.77 -9.13 -41.17
N SER A 19 -9.03 -9.90 -40.12
CA SER A 19 -9.48 -9.39 -38.84
C SER A 19 -8.29 -8.66 -38.22
N THR A 20 -8.12 -7.38 -38.54
CA THR A 20 -7.25 -6.52 -37.73
C THR A 20 -7.95 -6.39 -36.38
N SER A 21 -7.56 -7.22 -35.43
CA SER A 21 -7.86 -6.96 -34.03
C SER A 21 -7.18 -5.63 -33.73
N ALA A 22 -7.96 -4.55 -33.76
CA ALA A 22 -7.51 -3.28 -33.25
C ALA A 22 -7.26 -3.52 -31.75
N ILE A 23 -6.00 -3.68 -31.37
CA ILE A 23 -5.58 -3.60 -29.98
C ILE A 23 -5.89 -2.15 -29.60
N ALA A 24 -7.04 -1.93 -28.96
CA ALA A 24 -7.33 -0.68 -28.30
C ALA A 24 -6.31 -0.57 -27.16
N PHE A 25 -5.25 0.21 -27.38
CA PHE A 25 -4.46 0.75 -26.29
C PHE A 25 -5.39 1.70 -25.53
N PHE A 26 -6.06 1.18 -24.50
CA PHE A 26 -6.61 2.03 -23.46
C PHE A 26 -5.41 2.66 -22.77
N ALA A 27 -5.07 3.90 -23.15
CA ALA A 27 -4.29 4.76 -22.29
C ALA A 27 -5.01 4.78 -20.94
N ALA A 28 -4.34 4.31 -19.89
CA ALA A 28 -4.84 4.48 -18.53
C ALA A 28 -5.24 5.95 -18.36
N PRO A 29 -6.41 6.25 -17.76
CA PRO A 29 -6.77 7.63 -17.51
C PRO A 29 -5.58 8.28 -16.80
N LYS A 30 -5.09 9.39 -17.37
CA LYS A 30 -4.09 10.23 -16.71
C LYS A 30 -4.64 10.49 -15.31
N ALA A 31 -3.95 10.03 -14.28
CA ALA A 31 -4.30 10.36 -12.91
C ALA A 31 -4.08 11.86 -12.76
N ILE A 32 -5.09 12.65 -13.12
CA ILE A 32 -5.14 14.07 -12.84
C ILE A 32 -5.04 14.15 -11.34
N ALA A 33 -3.98 14.79 -10.85
CA ALA A 33 -3.80 15.15 -9.46
C ALA A 33 -5.14 15.62 -8.90
N GLN A 34 -5.82 14.72 -8.20
CA GLN A 34 -7.06 15.05 -7.53
C GLN A 34 -6.64 16.10 -6.50
N THR A 35 -7.17 17.31 -6.64
CA THR A 35 -7.17 18.30 -5.56
C THR A 35 -7.46 17.56 -4.26
N PRO A 36 -6.68 17.76 -3.18
CA PRO A 36 -6.78 16.95 -1.97
C PRO A 36 -8.25 16.85 -1.57
N PRO A 37 -8.83 15.63 -1.55
CA PRO A 37 -10.23 15.45 -1.27
C PRO A 37 -10.53 16.09 0.09
N THR A 38 -11.62 16.85 0.14
CA THR A 38 -12.23 17.51 1.31
C THR A 38 -11.46 17.23 2.58
N THR A 39 -10.68 18.21 3.05
CA THR A 39 -9.75 18.08 4.18
C THR A 39 -10.43 17.42 5.37
N LEU A 40 -10.29 16.10 5.48
CA LEU A 40 -10.73 15.35 6.65
C LEU A 40 -9.96 15.96 7.82
N SER A 41 -10.69 16.51 8.79
CA SER A 41 -10.07 17.01 10.00
C SER A 41 -9.30 15.87 10.66
N THR A 42 -8.14 16.17 11.24
CA THR A 42 -7.39 15.19 12.06
C THR A 42 -8.29 14.56 13.12
N SER A 43 -9.24 15.33 13.70
CA SER A 43 -10.22 14.81 14.65
C SER A 43 -11.11 13.73 14.03
N ASP A 44 -11.62 13.95 12.83
CA ASP A 44 -12.52 13.02 12.16
C ASP A 44 -11.79 11.72 11.79
N ALA A 45 -10.55 11.83 11.30
CA ALA A 45 -9.70 10.66 11.02
C ALA A 45 -9.47 9.82 12.28
N ILE A 46 -9.13 10.46 13.41
CA ILE A 46 -8.93 9.80 14.69
C ILE A 46 -10.22 9.09 15.14
N GLN A 47 -11.36 9.77 15.09
CA GLN A 47 -12.64 9.20 15.49
C GLN A 47 -12.99 7.95 14.65
N GLN A 48 -12.78 8.01 13.33
CA GLN A 48 -13.05 6.88 12.44
C GLN A 48 -12.19 5.66 12.78
N VAL A 49 -10.87 5.84 12.96
CA VAL A 49 -9.98 4.71 13.21
C VAL A 49 -10.13 4.13 14.61
N VAL A 50 -10.51 4.96 15.60
CA VAL A 50 -10.83 4.50 16.96
C VAL A 50 -12.17 3.76 16.96
N ALA A 51 -13.18 4.27 16.28
CA ALA A 51 -14.49 3.59 16.15
C ALA A 51 -14.39 2.25 15.42
N ALA A 52 -13.53 2.18 14.38
CA ALA A 52 -13.19 0.92 13.70
C ALA A 52 -12.27 0.00 14.54
N GLY A 53 -11.81 0.47 15.70
CA GLY A 53 -10.90 -0.24 16.58
C GLY A 53 -9.46 -0.36 16.05
N LEU A 54 -9.11 0.22 14.90
CA LEU A 54 -7.78 0.07 14.29
C LEU A 54 -6.66 0.72 15.11
N MET A 55 -6.99 1.76 15.87
CA MET A 55 -6.11 2.40 16.84
C MET A 55 -6.88 2.70 18.13
N ASN A 56 -6.19 2.79 19.26
CA ASN A 56 -6.80 3.05 20.56
C ASN A 56 -6.23 4.32 21.20
N ASN A 57 -7.00 4.94 22.07
CA ASN A 57 -6.49 5.94 23.01
C ASN A 57 -5.53 5.30 24.02
N TYR A 58 -4.67 6.12 24.61
CA TYR A 58 -3.84 5.74 25.73
C TYR A 58 -4.69 5.64 27.02
N ALA A 59 -4.08 5.13 28.09
CA ALA A 59 -4.74 4.93 29.38
C ALA A 59 -5.27 6.24 30.01
N ASP A 60 -4.73 7.39 29.60
CA ASP A 60 -5.20 8.71 30.00
C ASP A 60 -6.43 9.20 29.20
N GLY A 61 -6.96 8.37 28.30
CA GLY A 61 -8.11 8.68 27.46
C GLY A 61 -7.78 9.50 26.22
N GLN A 62 -6.53 9.90 26.00
CA GLN A 62 -6.12 10.74 24.88
C GLN A 62 -5.48 9.94 23.74
N PHE A 63 -5.60 10.43 22.51
CA PHE A 63 -5.04 9.75 21.33
C PHE A 63 -3.55 10.03 21.11
N HIS A 64 -3.07 11.22 21.52
CA HIS A 64 -1.70 11.72 21.30
C HIS A 64 -1.26 11.67 19.83
N PRO A 65 -1.91 12.43 18.92
CA PRO A 65 -1.64 12.34 17.48
C PRO A 65 -0.22 12.72 17.09
N GLU A 66 0.42 13.64 17.80
CA GLU A 66 1.80 14.09 17.58
C GLU A 66 2.86 13.09 18.06
N ARG A 67 2.47 12.06 18.82
CA ARG A 67 3.41 11.08 19.34
C ARG A 67 3.97 10.20 18.21
N PHE A 68 5.29 10.06 18.21
CA PHE A 68 5.98 9.21 17.24
C PHE A 68 5.73 7.74 17.50
N MET A 69 5.63 6.97 16.42
CA MET A 69 5.38 5.53 16.49
C MET A 69 6.66 4.70 16.45
N SER A 70 6.61 3.63 17.23
CA SER A 70 7.57 2.55 17.20
C SER A 70 7.26 1.49 16.14
N ARG A 71 8.25 0.67 15.79
CA ARG A 71 8.09 -0.49 14.90
C ARG A 71 7.05 -1.49 15.42
N ALA A 72 7.00 -1.73 16.73
CA ALA A 72 6.03 -2.65 17.35
C ALA A 72 4.58 -2.14 17.27
N GLU A 73 4.38 -0.82 17.45
CA GLU A 73 3.06 -0.20 17.27
C GLU A 73 2.61 -0.28 15.81
N LEU A 74 3.50 0.03 14.86
CA LEU A 74 3.19 -0.10 13.44
C LEU A 74 2.82 -1.53 13.08
N ALA A 75 3.59 -2.53 13.52
CA ALA A 75 3.28 -3.94 13.29
C ALA A 75 1.87 -4.31 13.80
N SER A 76 1.54 -3.88 15.02
CA SER A 76 0.24 -4.18 15.63
C SER A 76 -0.93 -3.56 14.89
N ILE A 77 -0.76 -2.32 14.40
CA ILE A 77 -1.77 -1.64 13.58
C ILE A 77 -1.98 -2.37 12.26
N LEU A 78 -0.91 -2.77 11.58
CA LEU A 78 -0.99 -3.43 10.27
C LEU A 78 -1.65 -4.80 10.36
N VAL A 79 -1.33 -5.59 11.39
CA VAL A 79 -1.98 -6.88 11.62
C VAL A 79 -3.49 -6.72 11.73
N LYS A 80 -3.93 -5.74 12.52
CA LYS A 80 -5.35 -5.46 12.70
C LYS A 80 -6.02 -4.89 11.44
N ALA A 81 -5.41 -3.90 10.80
CA ALA A 81 -5.98 -3.19 9.65
C ALA A 81 -6.16 -4.09 8.41
N PHE A 82 -5.24 -5.05 8.22
CA PHE A 82 -5.21 -5.91 7.04
C PHE A 82 -5.58 -7.36 7.34
N ALA A 83 -6.01 -7.66 8.57
CA ALA A 83 -6.33 -9.00 9.07
C ALA A 83 -5.21 -10.02 8.73
N LEU A 84 -3.95 -9.64 8.98
CA LEU A 84 -2.79 -10.40 8.50
C LEU A 84 -2.65 -11.78 9.18
N ASP A 85 -3.17 -11.90 10.39
CA ASP A 85 -3.26 -13.16 11.14
C ASP A 85 -4.15 -14.18 10.45
N THR A 86 -5.19 -13.74 9.72
CA THR A 86 -6.03 -14.62 8.89
C THR A 86 -5.32 -15.08 7.61
N ARG A 87 -4.37 -14.29 7.11
CA ARG A 87 -3.57 -14.62 5.91
C ARG A 87 -2.44 -15.59 6.24
N ALA A 88 -1.74 -15.35 7.34
CA ALA A 88 -0.62 -16.17 7.80
C ALA A 88 -0.50 -16.09 9.33
N ALA A 89 -1.22 -16.98 10.02
CA ALA A 89 -1.18 -17.05 11.47
C ALA A 89 0.23 -17.43 11.98
N ALA A 90 0.65 -16.79 13.06
CA ALA A 90 1.86 -17.18 13.74
C ALA A 90 1.63 -18.44 14.60
N THR A 91 2.11 -19.60 14.15
CA THR A 91 2.15 -20.84 14.96
C THR A 91 3.56 -21.08 15.51
N GLN A 92 3.67 -22.02 16.45
CA GLN A 92 4.94 -22.40 17.08
C GLN A 92 5.97 -22.93 16.07
N GLU A 93 5.50 -23.59 15.01
CA GLU A 93 6.33 -24.28 14.01
C GLU A 93 6.99 -23.34 13.00
N ASN A 94 6.49 -22.11 12.88
CA ASN A 94 6.98 -21.15 11.86
C ASN A 94 7.50 -19.83 12.45
N LEU A 95 7.70 -19.73 13.77
CA LEU A 95 8.23 -18.51 14.41
C LEU A 95 9.55 -18.06 13.79
N VAL A 96 9.66 -16.76 13.53
CA VAL A 96 10.90 -16.13 13.07
C VAL A 96 11.68 -15.69 14.29
N GLU A 97 12.91 -16.15 14.42
CA GLU A 97 13.77 -15.81 15.55
C GLU A 97 14.14 -14.32 15.51
N VAL A 98 13.78 -13.59 16.58
CA VAL A 98 14.18 -12.21 16.83
C VAL A 98 14.60 -12.06 18.29
N GLN A 99 15.88 -11.79 18.54
CA GLN A 99 16.50 -11.90 19.87
C GLN A 99 16.01 -10.83 20.86
N ASP A 100 15.60 -9.68 20.36
CA ASP A 100 15.14 -8.54 21.16
C ASP A 100 13.62 -8.48 21.32
N VAL A 101 12.90 -9.53 20.93
CA VAL A 101 11.46 -9.64 21.11
C VAL A 101 11.15 -10.95 21.87
N PRO A 102 11.22 -10.94 23.21
CA PRO A 102 10.86 -12.11 24.00
C PRO A 102 9.37 -12.45 23.83
N ALA A 103 9.00 -13.71 24.08
CA ALA A 103 7.61 -14.16 23.98
C ALA A 103 6.63 -13.39 24.90
N SER A 104 7.14 -12.79 25.97
CA SER A 104 6.39 -11.92 26.89
C SER A 104 6.17 -10.49 26.38
N HIS A 105 6.80 -10.10 25.28
CA HIS A 105 6.64 -8.77 24.70
C HIS A 105 5.20 -8.60 24.20
N TRP A 106 4.53 -7.51 24.57
CA TRP A 106 3.11 -7.27 24.27
C TRP A 106 2.78 -7.36 22.76
N ALA A 107 3.72 -6.98 21.90
CA ALA A 107 3.57 -7.04 20.45
C ALA A 107 4.10 -8.35 19.82
N PHE A 108 4.53 -9.34 20.60
CA PHE A 108 5.23 -10.53 20.09
C PHE A 108 4.47 -11.19 18.94
N ASN A 109 3.19 -11.53 19.13
CA ASN A 109 2.38 -12.17 18.09
C ASN A 109 2.25 -11.31 16.83
N ASN A 110 2.03 -10.00 16.98
CA ASN A 110 1.88 -9.09 15.84
C ASN A 110 3.19 -8.98 15.06
N ILE A 111 4.32 -8.90 15.76
CA ILE A 111 5.67 -8.88 15.16
C ILE A 111 5.91 -10.18 14.39
N GLN A 112 5.58 -11.33 14.98
CA GLN A 112 5.71 -12.62 14.31
C GLN A 112 4.86 -12.71 13.03
N THR A 113 3.62 -12.20 13.07
CA THR A 113 2.73 -12.17 11.90
C THR A 113 3.29 -11.29 10.77
N VAL A 114 3.77 -10.07 11.06
CA VAL A 114 4.35 -9.20 10.01
C VAL A 114 5.66 -9.74 9.44
N LEU A 115 6.44 -10.48 10.24
CA LEU A 115 7.65 -11.17 9.77
C LEU A 115 7.30 -12.34 8.84
N LYS A 116 6.31 -13.16 9.20
CA LYS A 116 5.84 -14.30 8.41
C LYS A 116 5.22 -13.91 7.08
N THR A 117 4.44 -12.84 7.08
CA THR A 117 3.87 -12.28 5.85
C THR A 117 4.90 -11.55 4.98
N GLY A 118 6.11 -11.30 5.51
CA GLY A 118 7.16 -10.58 4.81
C GLY A 118 6.91 -9.07 4.65
N ILE A 119 5.84 -8.53 5.24
CA ILE A 119 5.46 -7.11 5.22
C ILE A 119 6.49 -6.27 5.99
N MET A 120 6.99 -6.82 7.10
CA MET A 120 8.14 -6.26 7.81
C MET A 120 9.26 -7.29 7.85
N ARG A 121 10.48 -6.80 7.96
CA ARG A 121 11.68 -7.64 8.10
C ARG A 121 12.46 -7.21 9.33
N GLY A 122 13.13 -8.17 9.94
CA GLY A 122 14.19 -7.90 10.92
C GLY A 122 15.43 -7.33 10.24
N TYR A 123 16.36 -6.88 11.07
CA TYR A 123 17.67 -6.39 10.67
C TYR A 123 18.74 -7.45 10.89
N ARG A 124 20.01 -7.10 10.58
CA ARG A 124 21.16 -7.96 10.84
C ARG A 124 21.23 -8.38 12.31
N GLY A 125 21.66 -9.62 12.54
CA GLY A 125 21.78 -10.19 13.88
C GLY A 125 20.45 -10.68 14.48
N ASN A 126 19.44 -10.96 13.67
CA ASN A 126 18.11 -11.41 14.11
C ASN A 126 17.47 -10.40 15.09
N MET A 127 17.51 -9.12 14.76
CA MET A 127 16.96 -8.04 15.60
C MET A 127 15.74 -7.41 14.93
N PHE A 128 14.71 -7.06 15.70
CA PHE A 128 13.53 -6.35 15.20
C PHE A 128 13.52 -4.86 15.55
N PHE A 129 14.15 -4.48 16.66
CA PHE A 129 14.13 -3.17 17.31
C PHE A 129 12.71 -2.66 17.58
N PRO A 130 11.92 -3.33 18.44
CA PRO A 130 10.50 -3.05 18.62
C PRO A 130 10.20 -1.62 19.06
N ASN A 131 11.09 -1.00 19.83
CA ASN A 131 10.95 0.36 20.35
C ASN A 131 11.55 1.44 19.43
N GLN A 132 12.22 1.05 18.35
CA GLN A 132 12.81 2.01 17.41
C GLN A 132 11.70 2.76 16.68
N ARG A 133 11.88 4.08 16.57
CA ARG A 133 10.98 4.94 15.79
C ARG A 133 11.14 4.67 14.31
N VAL A 134 10.03 4.65 13.58
CA VAL A 134 10.03 4.57 12.12
C VAL A 134 9.88 5.96 11.52
N ASN A 135 10.58 6.20 10.41
CA ASN A 135 10.35 7.41 9.62
C ASN A 135 9.13 7.24 8.71
N ARG A 136 8.65 8.34 8.14
CA ARG A 136 7.46 8.36 7.28
C ARG A 136 7.63 7.51 6.02
N ALA A 137 8.79 7.56 5.35
CA ALA A 137 9.04 6.74 4.17
C ALA A 137 8.95 5.24 4.48
N GLU A 138 9.53 4.81 5.60
CA GLU A 138 9.45 3.43 6.08
C GLU A 138 8.03 3.03 6.46
N ALA A 139 7.34 3.86 7.26
CA ALA A 139 5.98 3.56 7.69
C ALA A 139 5.02 3.40 6.51
N PHE A 140 5.05 4.32 5.55
CA PHE A 140 4.18 4.27 4.38
C PHE A 140 4.61 3.22 3.35
N ALA A 141 5.91 2.92 3.24
CA ALA A 141 6.35 1.80 2.40
C ALA A 141 5.84 0.47 2.94
N ILE A 142 5.92 0.25 4.27
CA ILE A 142 5.39 -0.96 4.92
C ILE A 142 3.86 -1.00 4.82
N PHE A 143 3.17 0.12 5.04
CA PHE A 143 1.72 0.20 4.88
C PHE A 143 1.30 -0.18 3.45
N ALA A 144 1.98 0.35 2.43
CA ALA A 144 1.73 -0.01 1.05
C ALA A 144 2.07 -1.48 0.74
N GLN A 145 3.06 -2.09 1.41
CA GLN A 145 3.28 -3.53 1.30
C GLN A 145 2.13 -4.36 1.86
N ALA A 146 1.54 -3.95 2.98
CA ALA A 146 0.38 -4.62 3.56
C ALA A 146 -0.89 -4.46 2.71
N TYR A 147 -1.05 -3.28 2.11
CA TYR A 147 -2.15 -2.95 1.18
C TYR A 147 -2.01 -3.67 -0.17
N GLY A 148 -0.78 -3.70 -0.72
CA GLY A 148 -0.45 -4.15 -2.06
C GLY A 148 0.24 -3.04 -2.85
N VAL A 149 1.51 -3.25 -3.20
CA VAL A 149 2.30 -2.26 -3.96
C VAL A 149 1.97 -2.36 -5.45
N TYR A 150 1.55 -1.25 -6.04
CA TYR A 150 1.33 -1.18 -7.48
C TYR A 150 2.66 -1.24 -8.22
N GLN A 151 2.70 -2.05 -9.27
CA GLN A 151 3.90 -2.26 -10.08
C GLN A 151 4.04 -1.16 -11.15
N PHE A 152 4.02 0.10 -10.71
CA PHE A 152 4.19 1.25 -11.59
C PHE A 152 5.56 1.18 -12.30
N PRO A 153 5.61 1.48 -13.62
CA PRO A 153 6.85 1.77 -14.32
C PRO A 153 7.61 2.93 -13.65
N ASP A 154 8.93 2.96 -13.81
CA ASP A 154 9.77 3.94 -13.12
C ASP A 154 9.44 5.40 -13.53
N ASP A 155 9.03 5.64 -14.77
CA ASP A 155 8.58 6.95 -15.25
C ASP A 155 7.28 7.39 -14.55
N THR A 156 6.33 6.47 -14.32
CA THR A 156 5.10 6.76 -13.57
C THR A 156 5.40 7.05 -12.11
N VAL A 157 6.35 6.32 -11.50
CA VAL A 157 6.82 6.62 -10.14
C VAL A 157 7.44 8.03 -10.07
N ALA A 158 8.21 8.42 -11.08
CA ALA A 158 8.79 9.77 -11.16
C ALA A 158 7.71 10.85 -11.34
N GLU A 159 6.72 10.62 -12.20
CA GLU A 159 5.58 11.53 -12.41
C GLU A 159 4.78 11.73 -11.11
N ILE A 160 4.42 10.65 -10.41
CA ILE A 160 3.69 10.73 -9.13
C ILE A 160 4.48 11.52 -8.08
N LEU A 161 5.80 11.37 -8.05
CA LEU A 161 6.65 12.04 -7.05
C LEU A 161 7.00 13.50 -7.41
N THR A 162 6.87 13.89 -8.67
CA THR A 162 7.26 15.23 -9.18
C THR A 162 6.63 16.41 -8.42
N PRO A 163 5.36 16.36 -7.98
CA PRO A 163 4.74 17.48 -7.27
C PRO A 163 5.33 17.78 -5.88
N TYR A 164 6.10 16.86 -5.29
CA TYR A 164 6.57 16.99 -3.91
C TYR A 164 8.01 17.54 -3.88
N PRO A 165 8.26 18.73 -3.29
CA PRO A 165 9.58 19.36 -3.33
C PRO A 165 10.71 18.53 -2.69
N ASP A 166 10.37 17.69 -1.71
CA ASP A 166 11.32 16.83 -1.01
C ASP A 166 11.36 15.39 -1.53
N ALA A 167 10.80 15.12 -2.72
CA ALA A 167 10.80 13.79 -3.35
C ALA A 167 12.21 13.21 -3.57
N ALA A 168 13.23 14.06 -3.71
CA ALA A 168 14.63 13.63 -3.80
C ALA A 168 15.14 12.98 -2.49
N SER A 169 14.50 13.28 -1.36
CA SER A 169 14.84 12.70 -0.05
C SER A 169 14.18 11.33 0.19
N VAL A 170 13.32 10.86 -0.72
CA VAL A 170 12.69 9.54 -0.64
C VAL A 170 13.72 8.46 -0.96
N PRO A 171 14.03 7.53 -0.04
CA PRO A 171 14.98 6.45 -0.32
C PRO A 171 14.56 5.61 -1.52
N THR A 172 15.52 5.21 -2.37
CA THR A 172 15.24 4.47 -3.62
C THR A 172 14.34 3.25 -3.40
N TRP A 173 14.59 2.48 -2.35
CA TRP A 173 13.82 1.27 -2.01
C TRP A 173 12.36 1.56 -1.65
N ALA A 174 12.05 2.78 -1.19
CA ALA A 174 10.72 3.18 -0.77
C ALA A 174 9.90 3.80 -1.91
N ARG A 175 10.54 4.24 -3.02
CA ARG A 175 9.90 5.09 -4.04
C ARG A 175 8.61 4.50 -4.62
N ARG A 176 8.62 3.23 -5.03
CA ARG A 176 7.43 2.59 -5.63
C ARG A 176 6.29 2.41 -4.63
N SER A 177 6.62 1.96 -3.41
CA SER A 177 5.65 1.80 -2.34
C SER A 177 5.06 3.14 -1.91
N LEU A 178 5.90 4.18 -1.80
CA LEU A 178 5.46 5.51 -1.44
C LEU A 178 4.62 6.15 -2.57
N ALA A 179 4.98 5.94 -3.84
CA ALA A 179 4.16 6.35 -4.96
C ALA A 179 2.77 5.67 -4.94
N THR A 180 2.70 4.39 -4.56
CA THR A 180 1.41 3.71 -4.32
C THR A 180 0.62 4.41 -3.22
N ALA A 181 1.24 4.66 -2.06
CA ALA A 181 0.57 5.31 -0.93
C ALA A 181 0.11 6.75 -1.26
N LEU A 182 0.89 7.49 -2.07
CA LEU A 182 0.53 8.84 -2.53
C LEU A 182 -0.62 8.80 -3.54
N ASN A 183 -0.57 7.89 -4.52
CA ASN A 183 -1.64 7.69 -5.50
C ASN A 183 -2.97 7.31 -4.83
N GLU A 184 -2.91 6.49 -3.79
CA GLU A 184 -4.09 6.10 -3.01
C GLU A 184 -4.58 7.18 -2.05
N GLY A 185 -3.78 8.23 -1.84
CA GLY A 185 -4.08 9.33 -0.91
C GLY A 185 -3.97 8.92 0.55
N PHE A 186 -3.09 7.98 0.89
CA PHE A 186 -2.82 7.52 2.26
C PHE A 186 -1.81 8.40 3.00
N VAL A 187 -1.01 9.19 2.27
CA VAL A 187 0.01 10.07 2.83
C VAL A 187 -0.55 11.48 2.96
N ASN A 188 -0.61 11.99 4.19
CA ASN A 188 -0.86 13.41 4.42
C ASN A 188 0.35 14.25 4.01
N ILE A 189 0.10 15.41 3.40
CA ILE A 189 1.14 16.33 2.90
C ILE A 189 1.13 17.59 3.74
N ASP A 190 2.31 18.13 4.07
CA ASP A 190 2.38 19.34 4.88
C ASP A 190 1.93 20.59 4.11
N ALA A 191 1.79 21.71 4.83
CA ALA A 191 1.34 22.97 4.24
C ALA A 191 2.29 23.54 3.15
N GLN A 192 3.52 23.04 3.07
CA GLN A 192 4.50 23.41 2.06
C GLN A 192 4.57 22.39 0.90
N GLY A 193 3.68 21.40 0.87
CA GLY A 193 3.64 20.38 -0.19
C GLY A 193 4.65 19.24 0.00
N ASN A 194 5.26 19.08 1.17
CA ASN A 194 6.29 18.06 1.40
C ASN A 194 5.73 16.75 1.98
N ILE A 195 6.39 15.65 1.64
CA ILE A 195 6.11 14.32 2.20
C ILE A 195 6.75 14.15 3.58
N ARG A 196 7.91 14.78 3.80
CA ARG A 196 8.81 14.62 4.96
C ARG A 196 9.29 13.18 5.17
N PRO A 197 9.87 12.52 4.15
CA PRO A 197 10.12 11.07 4.17
C PRO A 197 11.06 10.61 5.29
N LEU A 198 12.00 11.46 5.70
CA LEU A 198 13.00 11.12 6.72
C LEU A 198 12.60 11.52 8.15
N GLN A 199 11.47 12.22 8.33
CA GLN A 199 10.95 12.55 9.66
C GLN A 199 10.27 11.34 10.31
N PRO A 200 10.28 11.22 11.65
CA PRO A 200 9.49 10.19 12.34
C PRO A 200 8.01 10.26 11.98
N VAL A 201 7.36 9.10 11.78
CA VAL A 201 5.91 9.05 11.59
C VAL A 201 5.20 9.26 12.93
N THR A 202 4.10 9.99 12.90
CA THR A 202 3.25 10.21 14.07
C THR A 202 2.04 9.28 14.06
N ARG A 203 1.37 9.15 15.22
CA ARG A 203 0.09 8.44 15.31
C ARG A 203 -1.00 9.10 14.46
N GLY A 204 -0.99 10.42 14.36
CA GLY A 204 -1.91 11.19 13.53
C GLY A 204 -1.74 10.87 12.05
N ASP A 205 -0.51 10.70 11.58
CA ASP A 205 -0.22 10.31 10.21
C ASP A 205 -0.82 8.93 9.87
N MET A 206 -0.66 7.96 10.78
CA MET A 206 -1.23 6.63 10.59
C MET A 206 -2.75 6.62 10.74
N ALA A 207 -3.32 7.45 11.63
CA ALA A 207 -4.77 7.63 11.73
C ALA A 207 -5.34 8.18 10.42
N TYR A 208 -4.67 9.16 9.82
CA TYR A 208 -5.02 9.66 8.49
C TYR A 208 -4.94 8.54 7.44
N ALA A 209 -3.84 7.79 7.38
CA ALA A 209 -3.67 6.71 6.41
C ALA A 209 -4.78 5.65 6.50
N LEU A 210 -5.11 5.24 7.74
CA LEU A 210 -6.13 4.23 8.00
C LEU A 210 -7.54 4.74 7.73
N SER A 211 -7.85 6.01 8.00
CA SER A 211 -9.16 6.57 7.67
C SER A 211 -9.38 6.61 6.15
N ARG A 212 -8.34 6.95 5.39
CA ARG A 212 -8.34 6.90 3.92
C ARG A 212 -8.48 5.48 3.39
N TYR A 213 -7.82 4.52 4.03
CA TYR A 213 -8.01 3.09 3.73
C TYR A 213 -9.44 2.62 3.99
N LEU A 214 -10.04 2.97 5.14
CA LEU A 214 -11.42 2.64 5.46
C LEU A 214 -12.40 3.21 4.43
N ALA A 215 -12.21 4.46 4.03
CA ALA A 215 -13.02 5.09 2.98
C ALA A 215 -12.91 4.33 1.65
N ARG A 216 -11.70 3.86 1.29
CA ARG A 216 -11.49 3.06 0.08
C ARG A 216 -12.21 1.71 0.13
N GLN A 217 -12.24 1.04 1.29
CA GLN A 217 -12.96 -0.23 1.45
C GLN A 217 -14.48 -0.09 1.25
N GLN A 218 -15.04 1.10 1.49
CA GLN A 218 -16.46 1.38 1.30
C GLN A 218 -16.82 1.73 -0.15
N GLN A 219 -15.83 2.00 -1.00
CA GLN A 219 -15.98 2.33 -2.43
C GLN A 219 -15.04 1.48 -3.31
N PRO A 220 -15.22 0.15 -3.36
CA PRO A 220 -14.37 -0.69 -4.20
C PRO A 220 -14.66 -0.41 -5.69
N GLY A 221 -13.69 0.21 -6.40
CA GLY A 221 -13.70 0.28 -7.87
C GLY A 221 -13.96 1.65 -8.52
N VAL A 222 -13.58 2.76 -7.88
CA VAL A 222 -13.38 4.05 -8.59
C VAL A 222 -11.91 4.22 -8.98
#